data_AF-A0A644Z9G5-F1
#
_entry.id   AF-A0A644Z9G5-F1
#
_cell.length_a   1.000
_cell.length_b   1.000
_cell.length_c   1.000
_cell.angle_alpha   90.00
_cell.angle_beta   90.00
_cell.angle_gamma   90.00
#
_symmetry.space_group_name_H-M   'P 1'
#
loop_
_entity.id
_entity.type
_entity.pdbx_description
1 polymer ?
#
loop_
_entity_poly.entity_id
_entity_poly.type
_entity_poly.pdbx_seq_one_letter_code
_entity_poly.pdbx_strand_id
1 'polypeptide(L)'
;MVDWPPNENVSPGEGVPVITDSTKCELKIMRWGLVPGWAKDPTIGYKLINARAETVAEKPSFRNSFAHRRCLILASGFYEWLDTGSRKQPYKFTLRDQKIFAFAGLWDHWQDGKGNELVTCSIITTSPNQVVAEYHDRMPVILEKEHRWEWLKDQPLQELHTMLKPYPVERMAEPVRVDPKFFQKTSRVQAS
;
A
#
# COMPACT_ATOMS: atom_id res chain seq x y z
N MET A 1 8.79 -21.44 -1.74
CA MET A 1 8.93 -20.09 -2.32
C MET A 1 7.58 -19.69 -2.87
N VAL A 2 7.11 -18.48 -2.57
CA VAL A 2 5.90 -17.94 -3.19
C VAL A 2 6.25 -17.61 -4.65
N ASP A 3 5.55 -18.23 -5.60
CA ASP A 3 5.66 -17.85 -7.01
C ASP A 3 4.76 -16.64 -7.26
N TRP A 4 5.36 -15.47 -7.47
CA TRP A 4 4.66 -14.22 -7.75
C TRP A 4 5.22 -13.63 -9.04
N PRO A 5 4.52 -13.80 -10.18
CA PRO A 5 4.99 -13.26 -11.45
C PRO A 5 5.00 -11.72 -11.39
N PRO A 6 5.89 -11.05 -12.14
CA PRO A 6 5.89 -9.60 -12.23
C PRO A 6 4.51 -9.07 -12.61
N ASN A 7 3.92 -8.23 -11.76
CA ASN A 7 2.69 -7.50 -12.04
C ASN A 7 2.97 -6.00 -11.92
N GLU A 8 2.96 -5.30 -13.04
CA GLU A 8 3.23 -3.87 -13.11
C GLU A 8 1.97 -3.01 -12.88
N ASN A 9 0.79 -3.61 -12.77
CA ASN A 9 -0.49 -2.89 -12.65
C ASN A 9 -1.40 -3.51 -11.58
N VAL A 10 -0.86 -3.73 -10.38
CA VAL A 10 -1.63 -4.27 -9.25
C VAL A 10 -2.70 -3.27 -8.83
N SER A 11 -3.94 -3.73 -8.74
CA SER A 11 -5.12 -2.92 -8.41
C SER A 11 -5.73 -3.29 -7.06
N PRO A 12 -6.50 -2.40 -6.41
CA PRO A 12 -7.26 -2.73 -5.22
C PRO A 12 -8.10 -4.00 -5.37
N GLY A 13 -8.09 -4.84 -4.34
CA GLY A 13 -8.74 -6.14 -4.31
C GLY A 13 -7.86 -7.29 -4.81
N GLU A 14 -6.71 -7.01 -5.42
CA GLU A 14 -5.72 -8.01 -5.83
C GLU A 14 -4.71 -8.31 -4.71
N GLY A 15 -3.91 -9.36 -4.88
CA GLY A 15 -2.84 -9.72 -3.94
C GLY A 15 -1.64 -8.78 -4.07
N VAL A 16 -1.00 -8.46 -2.95
CA VAL A 16 0.28 -7.74 -2.90
C VAL A 16 1.30 -8.50 -2.04
N PRO A 17 2.59 -8.45 -2.42
CA PRO A 17 3.67 -9.03 -1.60
C PRO A 17 3.90 -8.22 -0.33
N VAL A 18 3.91 -8.90 0.81
CA VAL A 18 4.11 -8.29 2.12
C VAL A 18 5.08 -9.06 3.00
N ILE A 19 5.71 -8.35 3.94
CA ILE A 19 6.50 -8.93 5.04
C ILE A 19 5.90 -8.44 6.36
N THR A 20 5.64 -9.36 7.29
CA THR A 20 5.01 -9.05 8.60
C THR A 20 5.97 -9.19 9.78
N ASP A 21 7.16 -9.76 9.56
CA ASP A 21 8.10 -10.13 10.62
C ASP A 21 9.53 -9.82 10.18
N SER A 22 10.24 -9.01 10.96
CA SER A 22 11.62 -8.57 10.67
C SER A 22 12.69 -9.64 10.94
N THR A 23 12.35 -10.71 11.66
CA THR A 23 13.25 -11.82 11.97
C THR A 23 13.14 -12.93 10.94
N LYS A 24 11.91 -13.34 10.60
CA LYS A 24 11.66 -14.40 9.61
C LYS A 24 11.80 -13.90 8.18
N CYS A 25 11.48 -12.62 7.94
CA CYS A 25 11.48 -12.01 6.61
C CYS A 25 10.71 -12.84 5.55
N GLU A 26 9.64 -13.52 5.97
CA GLU A 26 8.84 -14.36 5.09
C GLU A 26 7.94 -13.50 4.19
N LEU A 27 8.01 -13.75 2.89
CA LEU A 27 7.14 -13.14 1.91
C LEU A 27 5.76 -13.80 1.94
N LYS A 28 4.72 -12.99 2.13
CA LYS A 28 3.32 -13.42 2.09
C LYS A 28 2.57 -12.63 1.01
N ILE A 29 1.46 -13.18 0.53
CA ILE A 29 0.53 -12.44 -0.34
C ILE A 29 -0.71 -12.11 0.48
N MET A 30 -1.10 -10.83 0.52
CA MET A 30 -2.32 -10.37 1.17
C MET A 30 -3.17 -9.58 0.19
N ARG A 31 -4.50 -9.64 0.35
CA ARG A 31 -5.41 -8.86 -0.50
C ARG A 31 -5.34 -7.37 -0.12
N TRP A 32 -5.09 -6.50 -1.09
CA TRP A 32 -5.09 -5.06 -0.87
C TRP A 32 -6.52 -4.52 -0.76
N GLY A 33 -6.89 -4.01 0.41
CA GLY A 33 -8.25 -3.64 0.78
C GLY A 33 -8.62 -4.25 2.12
N LEU A 34 -8.26 -3.58 3.21
CA LEU A 34 -8.31 -4.13 4.56
C LEU A 34 -9.74 -4.41 5.02
N VAL A 35 -10.00 -5.63 5.48
CA VAL A 35 -11.25 -6.05 6.12
C VAL A 35 -10.99 -6.20 7.61
N PRO A 36 -11.50 -5.30 8.45
CA PRO A 36 -11.31 -5.42 9.89
C PRO A 36 -11.94 -6.72 10.41
N GLY A 37 -11.32 -7.39 11.37
CA GLY A 37 -11.81 -8.68 11.88
C GLY A 37 -13.24 -8.64 12.46
N TRP A 38 -13.74 -7.47 12.85
CA TRP A 38 -15.11 -7.26 13.36
C TRP A 38 -16.15 -6.98 12.27
N ALA A 39 -15.74 -6.82 11.01
CA ALA A 39 -16.64 -6.46 9.93
C ALA A 39 -17.65 -7.57 9.62
N LYS A 40 -18.91 -7.21 9.33
CA LYS A 40 -19.93 -8.18 8.91
C LYS A 40 -19.83 -8.56 7.44
N ASP A 41 -19.31 -7.65 6.62
CA ASP A 41 -19.25 -7.78 5.16
C ASP A 41 -17.82 -7.43 4.67
N PRO A 42 -17.14 -8.33 3.94
CA PRO A 42 -15.79 -8.09 3.44
C PRO A 42 -15.71 -7.05 2.32
N THR A 43 -16.85 -6.59 1.77
CA THR A 43 -16.87 -5.51 0.77
C THR A 43 -16.42 -4.17 1.32
N ILE A 44 -16.41 -4.00 2.65
CA ILE A 44 -15.83 -2.80 3.30
C ILE A 44 -14.36 -2.59 2.90
N GLY A 45 -13.65 -3.67 2.56
CA GLY A 45 -12.25 -3.62 2.12
C GLY A 45 -11.99 -2.70 0.94
N TYR A 46 -12.96 -2.55 0.02
CA TYR A 46 -12.83 -1.62 -1.13
C TYR A 46 -12.75 -0.14 -0.70
N LYS A 47 -13.23 0.20 0.50
CA LYS A 47 -13.14 1.55 1.08
C LYS A 47 -11.93 1.73 1.99
N LEU A 48 -11.21 0.66 2.29
CA LEU A 48 -10.12 0.62 3.27
C LEU A 48 -8.78 0.23 2.63
N ILE A 49 -8.61 0.55 1.35
CA ILE A 49 -7.37 0.32 0.59
C ILE A 49 -6.22 1.19 1.12
N ASN A 50 -6.55 2.38 1.63
CA ASN A 50 -5.61 3.32 2.22
C ASN A 50 -6.06 3.76 3.63
N ALA A 51 -5.12 3.88 4.55
CA ALA A 51 -5.30 4.45 5.88
C ALA A 51 -4.59 5.81 5.95
N ARG A 52 -5.22 6.83 6.54
CA ARG A 52 -4.61 8.16 6.69
C ARG A 52 -3.77 8.21 7.96
N ALA A 53 -2.49 8.56 7.83
CA ALA A 53 -1.54 8.68 8.94
C ALA A 53 -2.11 9.51 10.10
N GLU A 54 -2.83 10.60 9.81
CA GLU A 54 -3.38 11.54 10.79
C GLU A 54 -4.43 10.91 11.72
N THR A 55 -5.11 9.84 11.29
CA THR A 55 -6.24 9.23 12.03
C THR A 55 -6.08 7.74 12.23
N VAL A 56 -4.92 7.19 11.87
CA VAL A 56 -4.67 5.74 11.82
C VAL A 56 -4.74 5.09 13.21
N ALA A 57 -4.29 5.82 14.24
CA ALA A 57 -4.33 5.39 15.64
C ALA A 57 -5.73 5.50 16.28
N GLU A 58 -6.65 6.24 15.66
CA GLU A 58 -7.95 6.56 16.24
C GLU A 58 -9.09 5.75 15.60
N LYS A 59 -9.04 5.57 14.27
CA LYS A 59 -10.13 4.95 13.51
C LYS A 59 -10.32 3.48 13.90
N PRO A 60 -11.55 3.03 14.22
CA PRO A 60 -11.82 1.63 14.59
C PRO A 60 -11.36 0.60 13.56
N SER A 61 -11.37 0.96 12.27
CA SER A 61 -10.91 0.08 11.19
C SER A 61 -9.40 -0.15 11.16
N PHE A 62 -8.60 0.71 11.82
CA PHE A 62 -7.14 0.71 11.69
C PHE A 62 -6.40 0.68 13.01
N ARG A 63 -6.94 1.25 14.10
CA ARG A 63 -6.24 1.45 15.38
C ARG A 63 -5.60 0.17 15.94
N ASN A 64 -6.30 -0.96 15.84
CA ASN A 64 -5.80 -2.24 16.32
C ASN A 64 -4.67 -2.78 15.43
N SER A 65 -4.83 -2.69 14.11
CA SER A 65 -3.78 -3.07 13.18
C SER A 65 -2.56 -2.15 13.27
N PHE A 66 -2.75 -0.86 13.49
CA PHE A 66 -1.66 0.09 13.70
C PHE A 66 -0.84 -0.26 14.94
N ALA A 67 -1.49 -0.69 16.02
CA ALA A 67 -0.83 -1.10 17.25
C ALA A 67 -0.13 -2.46 17.15
N HIS A 68 -0.68 -3.42 16.40
CA HIS A 68 -0.25 -4.82 16.52
C HIS A 68 -0.04 -5.60 15.22
N ARG A 69 -0.55 -5.11 14.08
CA ARG A 69 -0.56 -5.83 12.79
C ARG A 69 -0.05 -4.92 11.68
N ARG A 70 1.21 -4.53 11.81
CA ARG A 70 1.96 -3.77 10.80
C ARG A 70 2.61 -4.72 9.80
N CYS A 71 2.76 -4.26 8.56
CA CYS A 71 3.46 -4.97 7.50
C CYS A 71 4.25 -4.01 6.60
N LEU A 72 5.21 -4.55 5.86
CA LEU A 72 5.87 -3.90 4.73
C LEU A 72 5.18 -4.36 3.46
N ILE A 73 4.56 -3.44 2.71
CA ILE A 73 3.98 -3.76 1.40
C ILE A 73 5.03 -3.42 0.33
N LEU A 74 5.50 -4.43 -0.39
CA LEU A 74 6.62 -4.28 -1.33
C LEU A 74 6.14 -3.79 -2.69
N ALA A 75 6.87 -2.83 -3.27
CA ALA A 75 6.58 -2.28 -4.58
C ALA A 75 7.85 -1.87 -5.32
N SER A 76 7.75 -1.76 -6.66
CA SER A 76 8.79 -1.17 -7.52
C SER A 76 8.43 0.23 -8.02
N GLY A 77 7.21 0.69 -7.72
CA GLY A 77 6.69 2.00 -8.08
C GLY A 77 5.23 2.13 -7.68
N PHE A 78 4.70 3.34 -7.78
CA PHE A 78 3.26 3.63 -7.67
C PHE A 78 2.84 4.59 -8.77
N TYR A 79 1.53 4.71 -8.98
CA TYR A 79 0.97 5.54 -10.03
C TYR A 79 0.10 6.62 -9.43
N GLU A 80 0.25 7.85 -9.94
CA GLU A 80 -0.68 8.95 -9.68
C GLU A 80 -1.10 9.60 -10.99
N TRP A 81 -2.29 10.21 -10.98
CA TRP A 81 -2.91 10.77 -12.18
C TRP A 81 -2.93 12.29 -12.09
N LEU A 82 -2.17 12.95 -12.95
CA LEU A 82 -2.24 14.39 -13.12
C LEU A 82 -3.58 14.76 -13.78
N ASP A 83 -4.35 15.62 -13.13
CA ASP A 83 -5.55 16.20 -13.73
C ASP A 83 -5.15 17.34 -14.68
N THR A 84 -5.39 17.15 -15.98
CA THR A 84 -5.11 18.16 -17.01
C THR A 84 -6.37 18.94 -17.40
N GLY A 85 -7.43 18.88 -16.59
CA GLY A 85 -8.75 19.48 -16.83
C GLY A 85 -9.62 18.73 -17.84
N SER A 86 -9.02 18.26 -18.94
CA SER A 86 -9.72 17.49 -19.99
C SER A 86 -9.63 15.97 -19.80
N ARG A 87 -8.59 15.48 -19.12
CA ARG A 87 -8.34 14.06 -18.88
C ARG A 87 -7.37 13.88 -17.71
N LYS A 88 -7.30 12.65 -17.22
CA LYS A 88 -6.30 12.21 -16.25
C LYS A 88 -5.12 11.56 -16.96
N GLN A 89 -3.92 12.09 -16.76
CA GLN A 89 -2.68 11.56 -17.31
C GLN A 89 -1.91 10.80 -16.22
N PRO A 90 -1.75 9.47 -16.31
CA PRO A 90 -0.99 8.70 -15.32
C PRO A 90 0.52 8.95 -15.44
N TYR A 91 1.17 8.95 -14.28
CA TYR A 91 2.61 8.98 -14.10
C TYR A 91 3.03 7.88 -13.12
N LYS A 92 4.18 7.26 -13.38
CA LYS A 92 4.81 6.28 -12.51
C LYS A 92 5.89 6.96 -11.67
N PHE A 93 5.80 6.75 -10.37
CA PHE A 93 6.75 7.23 -9.37
C PHE A 93 7.64 6.07 -8.95
N THR A 94 8.94 6.33 -8.89
CA THR A 94 9.97 5.36 -8.49
C THR A 94 11.04 6.05 -7.63
N LEU A 95 11.92 5.27 -7.01
CA LEU A 95 13.03 5.79 -6.19
C LEU A 95 14.35 5.75 -6.97
N ARG A 96 15.25 6.69 -6.70
CA ARG A 96 16.56 6.75 -7.39
C ARG A 96 17.48 5.60 -7.03
N ASP A 97 17.45 5.17 -5.77
CA ASP A 97 18.43 4.28 -5.16
C ASP A 97 17.90 2.85 -4.93
N GLN A 98 16.61 2.60 -5.22
CA GLN A 98 15.93 1.36 -4.88
C GLN A 98 14.98 0.91 -5.99
N LYS A 99 15.24 -0.27 -6.56
CA LYS A 99 14.33 -0.95 -7.49
C LYS A 99 13.10 -1.54 -6.80
N ILE A 100 13.24 -1.92 -5.53
CA ILE A 100 12.17 -2.42 -4.67
C ILE A 100 12.26 -1.69 -3.34
N PHE A 101 11.13 -1.13 -2.90
CA PHE A 101 10.98 -0.43 -1.64
C PHE A 101 9.71 -0.90 -0.92
N ALA A 102 9.47 -0.39 0.28
CA ALA A 102 8.34 -0.79 1.11
C ALA A 102 7.47 0.42 1.46
N PHE A 103 6.16 0.26 1.30
CA PHE A 103 5.19 1.11 1.97
C PHE A 103 4.98 0.66 3.41
N ALA A 104 4.70 1.62 4.30
CA ALA A 104 4.14 1.32 5.60
C ALA A 104 2.72 0.77 5.43
N GLY A 105 2.53 -0.50 5.77
CA GLY A 105 1.27 -1.20 5.65
C GLY A 105 0.69 -1.61 6.99
N LEU A 106 -0.62 -1.80 6.98
CA LEU A 106 -1.39 -2.48 8.02
C LEU A 106 -1.97 -3.75 7.45
N TRP A 107 -2.17 -4.76 8.30
CA TRP A 107 -2.92 -5.95 7.91
C TRP A 107 -3.93 -6.36 8.97
N ASP A 108 -4.90 -7.15 8.55
CA ASP A 108 -5.87 -7.77 9.44
C ASP A 108 -6.30 -9.14 8.91
N HIS A 109 -6.81 -9.96 9.83
CA HIS A 109 -7.42 -11.25 9.55
C HIS A 109 -8.93 -11.12 9.80
N TRP A 110 -9.70 -11.61 8.85
CA TRP A 110 -11.15 -11.64 8.90
C TRP A 110 -11.63 -13.06 8.61
N GLN A 111 -12.65 -13.49 9.34
CA GLN A 111 -13.29 -14.78 9.12
C GLN A 111 -14.81 -14.57 9.10
N ASP A 112 -15.50 -15.20 8.14
CA ASP A 112 -16.95 -15.21 8.12
C ASP A 112 -17.54 -16.26 9.07
N GLY A 113 -18.86 -16.21 9.29
CA GLY A 113 -19.56 -17.20 10.10
C GLY A 113 -19.58 -18.63 9.53
N LYS A 114 -18.98 -18.86 8.36
CA LYS A 114 -18.87 -20.15 7.67
C LYS A 114 -17.45 -20.70 7.68
N GLY A 115 -16.49 -20.00 8.30
CA GLY A 115 -15.09 -20.39 8.38
C GLY A 115 -14.21 -19.94 7.22
N ASN A 116 -14.73 -19.17 6.26
CA ASN A 116 -13.90 -18.59 5.19
C ASN A 116 -13.02 -17.48 5.75
N GLU A 117 -11.73 -17.54 5.48
CA GLU A 117 -10.75 -16.56 5.98
C GLU A 117 -10.22 -15.64 4.89
N LEU A 118 -9.97 -14.40 5.26
CA LEU A 118 -9.27 -13.41 4.45
C LEU A 118 -8.14 -12.78 5.26
N VAL A 119 -6.95 -12.72 4.66
CA VAL A 119 -5.86 -11.90 5.15
C VAL A 119 -5.70 -10.72 4.21
N THR A 120 -5.87 -9.51 4.75
CA THR A 120 -6.01 -8.29 3.96
C THR A 120 -5.10 -7.19 4.49
N CYS A 121 -4.76 -6.24 3.64
CA CYS A 121 -3.86 -5.14 4.02
C CYS A 121 -4.32 -3.78 3.49
N SER A 122 -3.79 -2.72 4.11
CA SER A 122 -4.01 -1.32 3.75
C SER A 122 -2.67 -0.59 3.68
N ILE A 123 -2.51 0.31 2.73
CA ILE A 123 -1.34 1.19 2.63
C ILE A 123 -1.59 2.43 3.51
N ILE A 124 -0.63 2.82 4.34
CA ILE A 124 -0.72 4.11 5.04
C ILE A 124 -0.32 5.23 4.07
N THR A 125 -1.12 6.30 4.06
CA THR A 125 -0.88 7.52 3.29
C THR A 125 -0.66 8.70 4.20
N THR A 126 0.11 9.68 3.76
CA THR A 126 0.43 10.94 4.45
C THR A 126 0.26 12.12 3.50
N SER A 127 0.57 13.34 3.96
CA SER A 127 0.62 14.51 3.08
C SER A 127 1.66 14.30 1.96
N PRO A 128 1.45 14.87 0.77
CA PRO A 128 2.39 14.72 -0.33
C PRO A 128 3.63 15.57 -0.06
N ASN A 129 4.78 15.13 -0.58
CA ASN A 129 5.92 16.01 -0.75
C ASN A 129 5.73 16.90 -2.00
N GLN A 130 6.69 17.78 -2.28
CA GLN A 130 6.57 18.75 -3.38
C GLN A 130 6.37 18.09 -4.75
N VAL A 131 6.99 16.93 -5.01
CA VAL A 131 6.86 16.24 -6.30
C VAL A 131 5.49 15.60 -6.46
N VAL A 132 4.97 14.91 -5.43
CA VAL A 132 3.66 14.25 -5.51
C VAL A 132 2.51 15.25 -5.43
N ALA A 133 2.72 16.41 -4.77
CA ALA A 133 1.69 17.43 -4.58
C ALA A 133 1.14 18.02 -5.89
N GLU A 134 1.92 17.96 -6.97
CA GLU A 134 1.45 18.35 -8.32
C GLU A 134 0.40 17.38 -8.88
N TYR A 135 0.35 16.14 -8.39
CA TYR A 135 -0.45 15.04 -8.94
C TYR A 135 -1.59 14.62 -8.02
N HIS A 136 -1.37 14.65 -6.70
CA HIS A 136 -2.35 14.21 -5.71
C HIS A 136 -2.14 14.91 -4.36
N ASP A 137 -3.23 15.08 -3.60
CA ASP A 137 -3.23 15.65 -2.25
C ASP A 137 -2.72 14.68 -1.16
N ARG A 138 -2.22 13.50 -1.54
CA ARG A 138 -1.75 12.42 -0.66
C ARG A 138 -0.61 11.67 -1.33
N MET A 139 0.23 11.05 -0.51
CA MET A 139 1.19 10.06 -0.98
C MET A 139 1.22 8.84 -0.05
N PRO A 140 1.59 7.66 -0.54
CA PRO A 140 1.93 6.54 0.34
C PRO A 140 3.10 6.88 1.26
N VAL A 141 3.07 6.39 2.49
CA VAL A 141 4.24 6.42 3.39
C VAL A 141 5.23 5.38 2.88
N ILE A 142 6.32 5.84 2.27
CA ILE A 142 7.44 4.99 1.85
C ILE A 142 8.44 4.95 3.00
N LEU A 143 8.79 3.75 3.45
CA LEU A 143 9.75 3.56 4.54
C LEU A 143 11.17 3.56 3.99
N GLU A 144 12.04 4.36 4.61
CA GLU A 144 13.47 4.39 4.27
C GLU A 144 14.10 3.01 4.50
N LYS A 145 15.02 2.63 3.60
CA LYS A 145 15.65 1.30 3.59
C LYS A 145 16.27 0.93 4.94
N GLU A 146 16.87 1.93 5.58
CA GLU A 146 17.60 1.82 6.84
C GLU A 146 16.65 1.63 8.04
N HIS A 147 15.40 2.10 7.94
CA HIS A 147 14.47 2.18 9.07
C HIS A 147 13.24 1.29 8.91
N ARG A 148 13.00 0.71 7.73
CA ARG A 148 11.79 -0.07 7.43
C ARG A 148 11.58 -1.26 8.37
N TRP A 149 12.62 -1.85 8.91
CA TRP A 149 12.48 -3.00 9.81
C TRP A 149 12.00 -2.59 11.21
N GLU A 150 12.29 -1.36 11.64
CA GLU A 150 11.80 -0.81 12.90
C GLU A 150 10.27 -0.72 12.89
N TRP A 151 9.65 -0.47 11.73
CA TRP A 151 8.20 -0.46 11.56
C TRP A 151 7.52 -1.75 12.01
N LEU A 152 8.19 -2.89 11.90
CA LEU A 152 7.65 -4.19 12.28
C LEU A 152 7.89 -4.55 13.76
N LYS A 153 8.75 -3.81 14.46
CA LYS A 153 9.04 -4.08 15.88
C LYS A 153 7.94 -3.53 16.77
N ASP A 154 7.82 -4.12 17.96
CA ASP A 154 6.95 -3.57 19.00
C ASP A 154 7.53 -2.25 19.51
N GLN A 155 6.76 -1.17 19.40
CA GLN A 155 7.18 0.19 19.68
C GLN A 155 5.98 1.02 20.17
N PRO A 156 6.21 2.06 21.00
CA PRO A 156 5.17 3.01 21.36
C PRO A 156 4.49 3.62 20.13
N LEU A 157 3.19 3.86 20.21
CA LEU A 157 2.41 4.42 19.08
C LEU A 157 2.96 5.78 18.60
N GLN A 158 3.53 6.57 19.52
CA GLN A 158 4.16 7.85 19.22
C GLN A 158 5.38 7.67 18.31
N GLU A 159 6.24 6.68 18.60
CA GLU A 159 7.43 6.37 17.79
C GLU A 159 7.02 5.91 16.39
N LEU A 160 6.01 5.03 16.30
CA LEU A 160 5.45 4.58 15.02
C LEU A 160 4.92 5.76 14.20
N HIS A 161 4.28 6.73 14.84
CA HIS A 161 3.76 7.92 14.18
C HIS A 161 4.86 8.80 13.57
N THR A 162 6.05 8.87 14.18
CA THR A 162 7.18 9.65 13.63
C THR A 162 7.68 9.11 12.29
N MET A 163 7.40 7.84 11.99
CA MET A 163 7.74 7.20 10.72
C MET A 163 6.76 7.54 9.59
N LEU A 164 5.58 8.10 9.88
CA LEU A 164 4.49 8.32 8.91
C LEU A 164 4.58 9.67 8.17
N LYS A 165 5.77 9.98 7.67
CA LYS A 165 6.11 11.27 7.04
C LYS A 165 6.26 11.15 5.51
N PRO A 166 6.11 12.26 4.76
CA PRO A 166 6.38 12.28 3.32
C PRO A 166 7.80 11.80 3.01
N TYR A 167 7.98 11.05 1.91
CA TYR A 167 9.29 10.58 1.51
C TYR A 167 10.19 11.74 1.00
N PRO A 168 11.51 11.73 1.23
CA PRO A 168 12.39 12.81 0.78
C PRO A 168 12.41 12.95 -0.74
N VAL A 169 12.23 14.19 -1.23
CA VAL A 169 12.13 14.51 -2.67
C VAL A 169 13.40 14.13 -3.42
N GLU A 170 14.56 14.40 -2.82
CA GLU A 170 15.89 14.16 -3.38
C GLU A 170 16.19 12.67 -3.63
N ARG A 171 15.45 11.76 -2.97
CA ARG A 171 15.56 10.30 -3.16
C ARG A 171 14.55 9.76 -4.17
N MET A 172 13.61 10.57 -4.64
CA MET A 172 12.65 10.18 -5.68
C MET A 172 13.21 10.42 -7.09
N ALA A 173 12.96 9.50 -8.00
CA ALA A 173 13.22 9.71 -9.42
C ALA A 173 12.16 10.67 -9.99
N GLU A 174 12.47 11.28 -11.14
CA GLU A 174 11.47 12.06 -11.86
C GLU A 174 10.29 11.17 -12.28
N PRO A 175 9.02 11.63 -12.07
CA PRO A 175 7.86 10.85 -12.46
C PRO A 175 7.83 10.60 -13.97
N VAL A 176 7.63 9.35 -14.37
CA VAL A 176 7.62 8.97 -15.79
C VAL A 176 6.18 8.90 -16.29
N ARG A 177 5.87 9.63 -17.36
CA ARG A 177 4.56 9.58 -18.01
C ARG A 177 4.23 8.17 -18.51
N VAL A 178 3.00 7.71 -18.29
CA VAL A 178 2.52 6.38 -18.71
C VAL A 178 1.41 6.52 -19.74
N ASP A 179 1.34 5.64 -20.75
CA ASP A 179 0.20 5.62 -21.67
C ASP A 179 -1.07 5.19 -20.91
N PRO A 180 -2.17 5.97 -20.90
CA PRO A 180 -3.43 5.56 -20.29
C PRO A 180 -3.94 4.17 -20.71
N LYS A 181 -3.60 3.71 -21.92
CA LYS A 181 -3.97 2.36 -22.41
C LYS A 181 -3.35 1.24 -21.59
N PHE A 182 -2.25 1.49 -20.89
CA PHE A 182 -1.63 0.53 -19.96
C PHE A 182 -2.62 0.01 -18.90
N PHE A 183 -3.57 0.85 -18.46
CA PHE A 183 -4.53 0.51 -17.42
C PHE A 183 -5.81 -0.14 -17.95
N GLN A 184 -5.97 -0.26 -19.27
CA GLN A 184 -7.13 -0.93 -19.85
C GLN A 184 -6.90 -2.44 -19.74
N LYS A 185 -7.72 -3.14 -18.94
CA LYS A 185 -7.71 -4.60 -18.92
C LYS A 185 -8.09 -5.08 -20.33
N THR A 186 -7.13 -5.61 -21.09
CA THR A 186 -7.43 -6.35 -22.33
C THR A 186 -8.35 -7.50 -21.95
N SER A 187 -9.60 -7.43 -22.40
CA SER A 187 -10.48 -8.58 -22.47
C SER A 187 -9.80 -9.63 -23.35
N ARG A 188 -9.09 -10.58 -22.74
CA ARG A 188 -8.80 -11.83 -23.41
C ARG A 188 -10.15 -12.52 -23.58
N VAL A 189 -10.72 -12.37 -24.77
CA VAL A 189 -11.78 -13.23 -25.28
C VAL A 189 -11.30 -14.67 -25.08
N GLN A 190 -12.08 -15.45 -24.35
CA GLN A 190 -11.93 -16.90 -24.28
C GLN A 190 -12.02 -17.42 -25.72
N ALA A 191 -10.90 -17.92 -26.24
CA ALA A 191 -10.94 -18.83 -27.37
C ALA A 191 -11.22 -20.22 -26.80
N SER A 192 -12.46 -20.66 -26.95
CA SER A 192 -12.85 -22.08 -26.98
C SER A 192 -12.90 -22.54 -28.43
#